data_AF-A0A8J3DZC7-F1
#
_entry.id   AF-A0A8J3DZC7-F1
#
_cell.length_a   1.000
_cell.length_b   1.000
_cell.length_c   1.000
_cell.angle_alpha   90.00
_cell.angle_beta   90.00
_cell.angle_gamma   90.00
#
_symmetry.space_group_name_H-M   'P 1'
#
loop_
_entity.id
_entity.type
_entity.pdbx_description
1 polymer ?
#
loop_
_entity_poly.entity_id
_entity_poly.type
_entity_poly.pdbx_seq_one_letter_code
_entity_poly.pdbx_strand_id
1 'polypeptide(L)' 'MMTQANTKKGVEVAGAANLRRQIRTETNSRFLHNLPAFKTERTLPDDLEVLLDRLDQADRMRRLS' A
#
# COMPACT_ATOMS: atom_id res chain seq x y z
N MET A 1 -27.98 12.38 -26.14
CA MET A 1 -27.76 12.33 -24.68
C MET A 1 -26.58 11.38 -24.43
N MET A 2 -25.41 11.90 -24.05
CA MET A 2 -24.22 11.09 -23.76
C MET A 2 -24.16 10.77 -22.27
N THR A 3 -23.89 9.50 -21.99
CA THR A 3 -23.96 8.84 -20.69
C THR A 3 -22.92 9.37 -19.71
N GLN A 4 -23.39 9.99 -18.62
CA GLN A 4 -22.59 10.56 -17.52
C GLN A 4 -21.78 9.51 -16.71
N ALA A 5 -21.78 8.24 -17.11
CA ALA A 5 -21.15 7.15 -16.38
C ALA A 5 -19.65 6.99 -16.70
N ASN A 6 -19.18 7.45 -17.87
CA ASN A 6 -17.76 7.27 -18.26
C ASN A 6 -16.84 8.40 -17.77
N THR A 7 -17.39 9.58 -17.45
CA THR A 7 -16.59 10.73 -17.01
C THR A 7 -16.12 10.61 -15.56
N LYS A 8 -16.91 9.97 -14.67
CA LYS A 8 -16.52 9.79 -13.25
C LYS A 8 -15.32 8.85 -13.09
N LYS A 9 -15.31 7.71 -13.80
CA LYS A 9 -14.19 6.75 -13.77
C LYS A 9 -12.88 7.34 -14.33
N GLY A 10 -12.95 8.12 -15.40
CA GLY A 10 -11.77 8.77 -15.98
C GLY A 10 -11.14 9.82 -15.06
N VAL A 11 -11.98 10.57 -14.33
CA VAL A 11 -11.53 11.61 -13.38
C VAL A 11 -10.92 10.99 -12.12
N GLU A 12 -11.49 9.90 -11.59
CA GLU A 12 -10.92 9.20 -10.43
C GLU A 12 -9.55 8.56 -10.72
N VAL A 13 -9.39 7.93 -11.88
CA VAL A 13 -8.11 7.31 -12.28
C VAL A 13 -7.05 8.38 -12.54
N ALA A 14 -7.41 9.49 -13.18
CA ALA A 14 -6.53 10.64 -13.34
C ALA A 14 -6.17 11.28 -11.98
N GLY A 15 -7.13 11.35 -11.05
CA GLY A 15 -6.92 11.82 -9.69
C GLY A 15 -5.90 10.95 -8.93
N ALA A 16 -6.06 9.64 -8.96
CA ALA A 16 -5.13 8.70 -8.33
C ALA A 16 -3.72 8.79 -8.94
N ALA A 17 -3.60 8.94 -10.26
CA ALA A 17 -2.31 9.13 -10.93
C ALA A 17 -1.63 10.44 -10.53
N ASN A 18 -2.39 11.52 -10.43
CA ASN A 18 -1.89 12.83 -9.99
C ASN A 18 -1.47 12.82 -8.52
N LEU A 19 -2.25 12.16 -7.65
CA LEU A 19 -1.90 11.96 -6.24
C LEU A 19 -0.60 11.17 -6.11
N ARG A 20 -0.46 10.05 -6.82
CA ARG A 20 0.80 9.27 -6.84
C ARG A 20 1.99 10.11 -7.30
N ARG A 21 1.81 10.93 -8.33
CA ARG A 21 2.86 11.85 -8.83
C ARG A 21 3.25 12.91 -7.78
N GLN A 22 2.27 13.48 -7.08
CA GLN A 22 2.50 14.47 -6.02
C GLN A 22 3.18 13.85 -4.80
N ILE A 23 2.74 12.66 -4.38
CA ILE A 23 3.35 11.89 -3.27
C ILE A 23 4.83 11.58 -3.58
N ARG A 24 5.14 11.26 -4.84
CA ARG A 24 6.50 10.89 -5.27
C ARG A 24 7.44 12.09 -5.49
N THR A 25 6.99 13.33 -5.25
CA THR A 25 7.91 14.47 -5.25
C THR A 25 8.89 14.36 -4.09
N GLU A 26 10.14 14.77 -4.29
CA GLU A 26 11.20 14.67 -3.28
C GLU A 26 10.82 15.34 -1.95
N THR A 27 10.14 16.49 -2.02
CA THR A 27 9.63 17.22 -0.85
C THR A 27 8.59 16.41 -0.07
N ASN A 28 7.59 15.83 -0.76
CA ASN A 28 6.57 15.02 -0.10
C ASN A 28 7.14 13.69 0.38
N SER A 29 8.06 13.08 -0.35
CA SER A 29 8.77 11.88 0.08
C SER A 29 9.49 12.11 1.42
N ARG A 30 10.27 13.19 1.53
CA ARG A 30 10.96 13.57 2.78
C ARG A 30 9.98 13.90 3.91
N PHE A 31 8.92 14.65 3.60
CA PHE A 31 7.89 15.01 4.58
C PHE A 31 7.18 13.76 5.13
N LEU A 32 6.72 12.86 4.25
CA LEU A 32 6.07 11.61 4.62
C LEU A 32 7.01 10.70 5.38
N HIS A 33 8.25 10.53 4.94
CA HIS A 33 9.25 9.71 5.64
C HIS A 33 9.56 10.20 7.06
N ASN A 34 9.36 11.50 7.34
CA ASN A 34 9.52 12.07 8.67
C ASN A 34 8.27 11.92 9.56
N LEU A 35 7.11 11.59 8.98
CA LEU A 35 5.90 11.36 9.75
C LEU A 35 6.01 10.05 10.55
N PRO A 36 5.67 10.05 11.85
CA PRO A 36 5.74 8.86 12.70
C PRO A 36 5.04 7.63 12.12
N ALA A 37 3.90 7.81 11.45
CA ALA A 37 3.11 6.74 10.85
C ALA A 37 3.77 6.07 9.61
N PHE A 38 4.79 6.70 9.03
CA PHE A 38 5.49 6.22 7.83
C PHE A 38 6.99 6.03 8.06
N LYS A 39 7.43 6.12 9.32
CA LYS A 39 8.80 5.73 9.66
C LYS A 39 8.93 4.23 9.44
N THR A 40 9.96 3.84 8.71
CA THR A 40 10.34 2.44 8.64
C THR A 40 10.77 1.99 10.03
N GLU A 41 9.92 1.22 10.70
CA GLU A 41 10.30 0.58 11.96
C GLU A 41 11.46 -0.38 11.69
N ARG A 42 12.51 -0.30 12.53
CA ARG A 42 13.68 -1.18 12.40
C ARG A 42 13.35 -2.63 12.72
N THR A 43 12.27 -2.85 13.46
CA THR A 43 11.76 -4.13 13.90
C THR A 43 10.42 -4.37 13.22
N LEU A 44 10.11 -5.63 12.94
CA LEU A 44 8.81 -6.00 12.41
C LEU A 44 7.78 -5.93 13.56
N PRO A 45 6.60 -5.32 13.37
CA PRO A 45 5.54 -5.39 14.37
C PRO A 45 5.14 -6.84 14.69
N ASP A 46 4.90 -7.12 15.98
CA ASP A 46 4.55 -8.46 16.50
C ASP A 46 3.39 -9.12 15.71
N ASP A 47 2.37 -8.34 15.33
CA ASP A 47 1.23 -8.84 14.56
C ASP A 47 1.63 -9.40 13.19
N LEU A 48 2.64 -8.79 12.56
CA LEU A 48 3.18 -9.24 11.29
C LEU A 48 4.08 -10.47 11.46
N GLU A 49 4.85 -10.55 12.56
CA GLU A 49 5.61 -11.76 12.91
C GLU A 49 4.68 -12.96 13.09
N VAL A 50 3.60 -12.81 13.88
CA VAL A 50 2.61 -13.86 14.10
C VAL A 50 1.93 -14.27 12.78
N LEU A 51 1.66 -13.32 11.89
CA LEU A 51 1.07 -13.62 10.59
C LEU A 51 2.03 -14.45 9.72
N LEU A 52 3.31 -14.07 9.66
CA LEU A 52 4.33 -14.81 8.91
C LEU A 52 4.51 -16.22 9.46
N ASP A 53 4.52 -16.39 10.79
CA ASP A 53 4.62 -17.70 11.42
C ASP A 53 3.47 -18.63 11.04
N ARG A 54 2.24 -18.10 10.98
CA ARG A 54 1.06 -18.87 10.53
C ARG A 54 1.18 -19.25 9.06
N LEU A 55 1.72 -18.36 8.23
CA LEU A 55 1.93 -18.58 6.80
C LEU A 55 2.97 -19.68 6.57
N ASP A 56 4.08 -19.64 7.29
CA ASP A 56 5.13 -20.66 7.25
C ASP A 56 4.64 -22.03 7.74
N GLN A 57 3.76 -22.05 8.75
CA GLN A 57 3.12 -23.29 9.21
C GLN A 57 2.21 -23.87 8.12
N ALA A 58 1.38 -23.04 7.48
CA ALA A 58 0.50 -23.48 6.40
C ALA A 58 1.29 -24.01 5.19
N ASP A 59 2.39 -23.35 4.82
CA ASP A 59 3.26 -23.80 3.73
C ASP A 59 3.97 -25.12 4.04
N ARG A 60 4.40 -25.31 5.29
CA ARG A 60 4.94 -26.59 5.76
C ARG A 60 3.91 -27.70 5.68
N MET A 61 2.69 -27.45 6.14
CA MET A 61 1.59 -28.41 6.04
C MET A 61 1.26 -28.76 4.59
N ARG A 62 1.26 -27.78 3.69
CA ARG A 62 1.02 -27.98 2.26
C ARG A 62 2.10 -28.81 1.58
N ARG A 63 3.37 -28.66 1.97
CA ARG A 63 4.50 -29.43 1.40
C ARG A 63 4.56 -30.88 1.86
N LEU A 64 3.85 -31.22 2.94
CA LEU A 64 3.80 -32.57 3.51
C LEU A 64 2.56 -33.37 3.08
N SER A 65 1.66 -32.75 2.30
CA SER A 65 0.49 -33.35 1.66
C SER A 65 0.79 -33.74 0.21
#